data_AF-A0A3C0IQU4-F1
#
_entry.id   AF-A0A3C0IQU4-F1
#
_cell.length_a   1.000
_cell.length_b   1.000
_cell.length_c   1.000
_cell.angle_alpha   90.00
_cell.angle_beta   90.00
_cell.angle_gamma   90.00
#
_symmetry.space_group_name_H-M   'P 1'
#
loop_
_entity.id
_entity.type
_entity.pdbx_description
1 polymer ?
#
loop_
_entity_poly.entity_id
_entity_poly.type
_entity_poly.pdbx_seq_one_letter_code
_entity_poly.pdbx_strand_id
1 'polypeptide(L)'
;MRLLLLILCFPLYASGQNTITLPEILNYSKQTYNAGTQNWGIHQDSRGLLYVANNEGMLRYDGAFWSIYPLPNRTNVRSVYVANDQQIFVGGQDELG
;
A
#
# COMPACT_ATOMS: atom_id res chain seq x y z
N MET A 1 -37.43 0.18 45.30
CA MET A 1 -37.91 -0.82 44.31
C MET A 1 -38.54 -0.20 43.06
N ARG A 2 -39.42 0.81 43.16
CA ARG A 2 -40.07 1.44 41.97
C ARG A 2 -39.10 2.10 40.97
N LEU A 3 -38.01 2.73 41.44
CA LEU A 3 -37.01 3.36 40.57
C LEU A 3 -36.12 2.34 39.82
N LEU A 4 -35.93 1.14 40.39
CA LEU A 4 -35.10 0.08 39.81
C LEU A 4 -35.76 -0.56 38.58
N LEU A 5 -37.09 -0.65 38.60
CA LEU A 5 -37.91 -1.20 37.50
C LEU A 5 -37.91 -0.30 36.25
N LEU A 6 -37.75 1.01 36.41
CA LEU A 6 -37.68 1.96 35.28
C LEU A 6 -36.39 1.84 34.45
N ILE A 7 -35.28 1.46 35.10
CA ILE A 7 -33.98 1.25 34.42
C ILE A 7 -33.98 -0.07 33.63
N LEU A 8 -34.73 -1.08 34.09
CA LEU A 8 -34.86 -2.38 33.42
C LEU A 8 -35.78 -2.36 32.18
N CYS A 9 -36.67 -1.37 32.06
CA CYS A 9 -37.60 -1.25 30.94
C CYS A 9 -37.09 -0.34 29.80
N PHE A 10 -35.92 0.28 29.93
CA PHE A 10 -35.29 0.99 28.83
C PHE A 10 -34.43 0.03 28.03
N PRO A 11 -34.75 -0.27 26.75
CA PRO A 11 -33.83 -1.03 25.92
C PRO A 11 -32.57 -0.19 25.69
N LEU A 12 -31.45 -0.69 26.20
CA LEU A 12 -30.11 -0.18 25.88
C LEU A 12 -29.79 -0.53 24.43
N TYR A 13 -30.36 0.21 23.48
CA TYR A 13 -29.88 0.19 22.10
C TYR A 13 -28.57 0.97 22.04
N ALA A 14 -27.46 0.28 22.27
CA ALA A 14 -26.14 0.79 21.92
C ALA A 14 -25.90 0.52 20.43
N SER A 15 -25.95 1.56 19.60
CA SER A 15 -25.53 1.48 18.20
C SER A 15 -24.05 1.87 18.10
N GLY A 16 -23.24 0.99 17.52
CA GLY A 16 -21.85 1.31 17.15
C GLY A 16 -21.78 2.25 15.94
N GLN A 17 -20.63 2.91 15.75
CA GLN A 17 -20.40 3.78 14.61
C GLN A 17 -20.34 2.97 13.30
N ASN A 18 -21.05 3.43 12.27
CA ASN A 18 -21.10 2.77 10.98
C ASN A 18 -19.75 2.90 10.26
N THR A 19 -19.23 1.82 9.67
CA THR A 19 -17.88 1.76 9.08
C THR A 19 -17.77 2.43 7.71
N ILE A 20 -18.77 3.21 7.31
CA ILE A 20 -18.87 3.88 6.01
C ILE A 20 -17.67 4.81 5.74
N THR A 21 -16.99 5.28 6.79
CA THR A 21 -15.80 6.14 6.68
C THR A 21 -14.48 5.39 6.79
N LEU A 22 -14.48 4.06 6.93
CA LEU A 22 -13.24 3.29 6.89
C LEU A 22 -12.78 3.17 5.43
N PRO A 23 -11.50 3.45 5.14
CA PRO A 23 -10.98 3.22 3.79
C PRO A 23 -11.02 1.72 3.49
N GLU A 24 -11.30 1.39 2.24
CA GLU A 24 -11.15 0.02 1.76
C GLU A 24 -9.66 -0.35 1.78
N ILE A 25 -9.32 -1.45 2.43
CA ILE A 25 -7.95 -1.95 2.50
C ILE A 25 -7.82 -3.13 1.55
N LEU A 26 -7.15 -2.91 0.43
CA LEU A 26 -6.78 -3.95 -0.52
C LEU A 26 -5.36 -4.44 -0.24
N ASN A 27 -5.22 -5.76 -0.09
CA ASN A 27 -3.94 -6.40 0.18
C ASN A 27 -3.42 -7.09 -1.08
N TYR A 28 -2.19 -6.79 -1.47
CA TYR A 28 -1.49 -7.43 -2.59
C TYR A 28 -0.37 -8.30 -2.03
N SER A 29 -0.48 -9.61 -2.21
CA SER A 29 0.58 -10.53 -1.81
C SER A 29 1.69 -10.56 -2.85
N LYS A 30 2.85 -11.10 -2.49
CA LYS A 30 3.95 -11.28 -3.45
C LYS A 30 3.61 -12.17 -4.63
N GLN A 31 2.64 -13.07 -4.46
CA GLN A 31 2.12 -13.91 -5.54
C GLN A 31 1.28 -13.09 -6.54
N THR A 32 0.67 -11.99 -6.11
CA THR A 32 -0.08 -11.10 -6.99
C THR A 32 0.84 -10.33 -7.93
N TYR A 33 1.93 -9.76 -7.40
CA TYR A 33 2.87 -8.97 -8.19
C TYR A 33 4.10 -9.77 -8.68
N ASN A 34 4.18 -11.06 -8.36
CA ASN A 34 5.21 -12.02 -8.79
C ASN A 34 6.66 -11.54 -8.59
N ALA A 35 6.94 -10.91 -7.44
CA ALA A 35 8.27 -10.36 -7.15
C ALA A 35 8.72 -10.68 -5.71
N GLY A 36 9.73 -9.98 -5.25
CA GLY A 36 10.36 -10.18 -3.96
C GLY A 36 9.41 -9.92 -2.78
N THR A 37 9.68 -10.57 -1.66
CA THR A 37 8.84 -10.45 -0.46
C THR A 37 8.92 -9.05 0.17
N GLN A 38 10.03 -8.32 -0.01
CA GLN A 38 10.29 -7.05 0.68
C GLN A 38 10.16 -5.86 -0.26
N ASN A 39 9.47 -4.83 0.23
CA ASN A 39 9.33 -3.53 -0.40
C ASN A 39 10.02 -2.48 0.47
N TRP A 40 10.80 -1.58 -0.12
CA TRP A 40 11.72 -0.68 0.61
C TRP A 40 11.34 0.80 0.51
N GLY A 41 10.58 1.14 -0.52
CA GLY A 41 10.17 2.51 -0.78
C GLY A 41 9.00 2.51 -1.75
N ILE A 42 8.21 3.56 -1.68
CA ILE A 42 7.03 3.75 -2.51
C ILE A 42 6.92 5.22 -2.88
N HIS A 43 6.55 5.51 -4.12
CA HIS A 43 6.26 6.85 -4.59
C HIS A 43 5.18 6.81 -5.68
N GLN A 44 4.35 7.84 -5.75
CA GLN A 44 3.27 7.95 -6.74
C GLN A 44 3.59 9.10 -7.70
N ASP A 45 3.27 8.93 -8.98
CA ASP A 45 3.31 10.03 -9.94
C ASP A 45 2.00 10.85 -9.95
N SER A 46 1.94 11.93 -10.74
CA SER A 46 0.76 12.80 -10.78
C SER A 46 -0.45 12.17 -11.47
N ARG A 47 -0.25 11.06 -12.19
CA ARG A 47 -1.28 10.29 -12.88
C ARG A 47 -1.85 9.17 -12.00
N GLY A 48 -1.28 8.97 -10.82
CA GLY A 48 -1.69 7.96 -9.86
C GLY A 48 -0.95 6.62 -9.99
N LEU A 49 0.04 6.48 -10.88
CA LEU A 49 0.84 5.27 -10.99
C LEU A 49 1.72 5.12 -9.75
N LEU A 50 1.71 3.93 -9.15
CA LEU A 50 2.52 3.60 -8.00
C LEU A 50 3.81 2.93 -8.43
N TYR A 51 4.92 3.36 -7.83
CA TYR A 51 6.25 2.80 -8.03
C TYR A 51 6.78 2.30 -6.69
N VAL A 52 7.23 1.05 -6.63
CA VAL A 52 7.68 0.41 -5.39
C VAL A 52 9.07 -0.19 -5.59
N ALA A 53 10.00 0.16 -4.72
CA ALA A 53 11.32 -0.45 -4.64
C ALA A 53 11.21 -1.86 -4.04
N ASN A 54 11.65 -2.90 -4.76
CA ASN A 54 11.50 -4.30 -4.37
C ASN A 54 12.82 -5.08 -4.60
N ASN A 55 12.96 -6.24 -3.94
CA ASN A 55 14.13 -7.10 -4.11
C ASN A 55 14.32 -7.64 -5.55
N GLU A 56 13.28 -7.67 -6.39
CA GLU A 56 13.39 -8.15 -7.79
C GLU A 56 13.41 -7.02 -8.82
N GLY A 57 13.49 -5.76 -8.38
CA GLY A 57 13.44 -4.58 -9.25
C GLY A 57 12.48 -3.52 -8.76
N MET A 58 12.23 -2.52 -9.60
CA MET A 58 11.16 -1.55 -9.36
C MET A 58 9.84 -2.12 -9.87
N LEU A 59 8.82 -2.16 -9.00
CA LEU A 59 7.46 -2.50 -9.39
C LEU A 59 6.73 -1.23 -9.84
N ARG A 60 5.90 -1.35 -10.87
CA ARG A 60 4.91 -0.34 -11.27
C ARG A 60 3.52 -0.93 -11.14
N TYR A 61 2.59 -0.20 -10.52
CA TYR A 61 1.18 -0.55 -10.44
C TYR A 61 0.32 0.56 -11.03
N ASP A 62 -0.59 0.21 -11.93
CA ASP A 62 -1.47 1.15 -12.65
C ASP A 62 -2.93 1.18 -12.15
N GLY A 63 -3.20 0.51 -11.02
CA GLY A 63 -4.56 0.33 -10.50
C GLY A 63 -5.19 -1.00 -10.88
N ALA A 64 -4.60 -1.76 -11.82
CA ALA A 64 -5.07 -3.10 -12.17
C ALA A 64 -3.93 -4.12 -12.27
N PHE A 65 -2.81 -3.74 -12.88
CA PHE A 65 -1.72 -4.65 -13.21
C PHE A 65 -0.40 -4.20 -12.61
N TRP A 66 0.40 -5.18 -12.24
CA TRP A 66 1.77 -5.01 -11.76
C TRP A 66 2.75 -5.31 -12.89
N SER A 67 3.80 -4.50 -13.00
CA SER A 67 4.92 -4.70 -13.91
C SER A 67 6.23 -4.61 -13.13
N ILE A 68 7.23 -5.43 -13.50
CA ILE A 68 8.54 -5.48 -12.83
C ILE A 68 9.61 -4.92 -13.79
N TYR A 69 10.42 -4.01 -13.27
CA TYR A 69 11.56 -3.40 -13.96
C TYR A 69 12.84 -3.72 -13.19
N PRO A 70 13.53 -4.82 -13.52
CA PRO A 70 14.78 -5.17 -12.87
C PRO A 70 15.90 -4.21 -13.27
N LEU A 71 16.85 -3.99 -12.35
CA LEU A 71 18.10 -3.31 -12.68
C LEU A 71 18.96 -4.17 -13.63
N PRO A 72 19.84 -3.57 -14.44
CA PRO A 72 20.69 -4.32 -15.39
C PRO A 72 21.53 -5.43 -14.73
N ASN A 73 22.04 -5.18 -13.52
CA ASN A 73 22.79 -6.15 -12.71
C ASN A 73 21.90 -7.08 -11.86
N ARG A 74 20.58 -6.89 -11.90
CA ARG A 74 19.58 -7.63 -11.11
C ARG A 74 19.81 -7.57 -9.59
N THR A 75 20.41 -6.49 -9.10
CA THR A 75 20.46 -6.21 -7.66
C THR A 75 19.11 -5.72 -7.13
N ASN A 76 18.97 -5.66 -5.80
CA ASN A 76 17.76 -5.17 -5.13
C ASN A 76 17.57 -3.67 -5.40
N VAL A 77 16.33 -3.22 -5.64
CA VAL A 77 16.02 -1.79 -5.60
C VAL A 77 15.66 -1.41 -4.16
N ARG A 78 16.38 -0.43 -3.60
CA ARG A 78 16.25 0.01 -2.20
C ARG A 78 15.50 1.32 -2.04
N SER A 79 15.48 2.16 -3.07
CA SER A 79 14.74 3.42 -3.05
C SER A 79 14.18 3.73 -4.43
N VAL A 80 13.11 4.53 -4.46
CA VAL A 80 12.50 5.04 -5.69
C VAL A 80 12.08 6.49 -5.46
N TYR A 81 12.30 7.33 -6.46
CA TYR A 81 11.89 8.74 -6.46
C TYR A 81 11.34 9.11 -7.83
N VAL A 82 10.10 9.59 -7.89
CA VAL A 82 9.52 10.12 -9.13
C VAL A 82 9.75 11.63 -9.14
N ALA A 83 10.61 12.09 -10.04
CA ALA A 83 10.84 13.53 -10.23
C ALA A 83 9.69 14.17 -11.04
N ASN A 84 9.17 13.44 -12.03
CA ASN A 84 7.99 13.78 -12.81
C ASN A 84 7.47 12.53 -13.55
N ASP A 85 6.35 12.66 -14.26
CA ASP A 85 5.66 11.57 -14.98
C ASP A 85 6.54 10.79 -16.00
N GLN A 86 7.71 11.31 -16.37
CA GLN A 86 8.62 10.67 -17.34
C GLN A 86 9.98 10.27 -16.74
N GLN A 87 10.28 10.68 -15.51
CA GLN A 87 11.60 10.48 -14.91
C GLN A 87 11.45 9.88 -13.51
N ILE A 88 11.86 8.61 -13.42
CA ILE A 88 11.89 7.83 -12.19
C ILE A 88 13.34 7.45 -11.89
N PHE A 89 13.80 7.82 -10.71
CA PHE A 89 15.10 7.45 -10.17
C PHE A 89 14.94 6.25 -9.24
N VAL A 90 15.90 5.33 -9.30
CA VAL A 90 15.93 4.14 -8.46
C VAL A 90 17.33 3.99 -7.87
N GLY A 91 17.42 3.68 -6.58
CA GLY A 91 18.69 3.37 -5.93
C GLY A 91 18.85 1.86 -5.79
N GLY A 92 19.82 1.28 -6.50
CA GLY A 92 20.19 -0.12 -6.36
C GLY A 92 20.98 -0.40 -5.08
N GLN A 93 20.94 -1.64 -4.62
CA GLN A 93 21.84 -2.09 -3.58
C GLN A 93 23.28 -2.13 -4.10
N ASP A 94 24.19 -1.61 -3.28
CA ASP A 94 25.63 -1.53 -3.56
C ASP A 94 25.95 -0.64 -4.78
N GLU A 95 25.06 0.31 -5.10
CA GLU A 95 25.24 1.31 -6.15
C GLU A 95 25.33 2.73 -5.56
N LEU A 96 26.18 3.56 -6.16
CA LEU A 96 26.13 5.01 -6.00
C LEU A 96 25.20 5.52 -7.09
N GLY A 97 23.93 5.76 -6.73
CA GLY A 97 22.86 6.13 -7.68
C GLY A 97 23.22 7.21 -8.69
#